data_AF-A0A3D2W335-F1
#
_entry.id   AF-A0A3D2W335-F1
#
_cell.length_a   1.000
_cell.length_b   1.000
_cell.length_c   1.000
_cell.angle_alpha   90.00
_cell.angle_beta   90.00
_cell.angle_gamma   90.00
#
_symmetry.space_group_name_H-M   'P 1'
#
loop_
_entity.id
_entity.type
_entity.pdbx_description
1 polymer ?
#
loop_
_entity_poly.entity_id
_entity_poly.type
_entity_poly.pdbx_seq_one_letter_code
_entity_poly.pdbx_strand_id
1 'polypeptide(L)'
;MSSSGIARAVRTSASRVRSAFALLLRRVADRNGKNRGIDFVARAAHLYAMLNGLSALAATGADRRLINRSIRGAMLQIETDLRGTGTRRK
;
A
#
# COMPACT_ATOMS: atom_id res chain seq x y z
N MET A 1 30.34 -5.14 -8.22
CA MET A 1 29.10 -4.38 -8.56
C MET A 1 29.22 -2.98 -7.99
N SER A 2 29.04 -1.92 -8.79
CA SER A 2 29.09 -0.54 -8.29
C SER A 2 27.86 -0.25 -7.41
N SER A 3 28.04 0.54 -6.35
CA SER A 3 26.97 1.00 -5.45
C SER A 3 25.82 1.67 -6.22
N SER A 4 26.11 2.34 -7.33
CA SER A 4 25.11 2.94 -8.23
C SER A 4 24.21 1.90 -8.91
N GLY A 5 24.75 0.72 -9.23
CA GLY A 5 24.01 -0.39 -9.85
C GLY A 5 23.02 -1.04 -8.89
N ILE A 6 23.42 -1.25 -7.64
CA ILE A 6 22.55 -1.81 -6.59
C ILE A 6 21.41 -0.83 -6.29
N ALA A 7 21.71 0.45 -6.09
CA ALA A 7 20.70 1.47 -5.82
C ALA A 7 19.67 1.57 -6.96
N ARG A 8 20.11 1.44 -8.22
CA ARG A 8 19.21 1.38 -9.38
C ARG A 8 18.33 0.15 -9.35
N ALA A 9 18.88 -1.03 -9.11
CA ALA A 9 18.13 -2.29 -9.04
C ALA A 9 17.07 -2.28 -7.94
N VAL A 10 17.39 -1.73 -6.77
CA VAL A 10 16.44 -1.56 -5.66
C VAL A 10 15.29 -0.63 -6.06
N ARG A 11 15.58 0.53 -6.67
CA ARG A 11 14.52 1.45 -7.14
C ARG A 11 13.63 0.82 -8.21
N THR A 12 14.21 0.09 -9.17
CA THR A 12 13.44 -0.63 -10.19
C THR A 12 12.51 -1.66 -9.56
N SER A 13 13.01 -2.44 -8.60
CA SER A 13 12.22 -3.46 -7.90
C SER A 13 11.09 -2.80 -7.08
N ALA A 14 11.39 -1.75 -6.33
CA ALA A 14 10.40 -0.98 -5.58
C ALA A 14 9.32 -0.39 -6.50
N SER A 15 9.67 0.06 -7.71
CA SER A 15 8.69 0.53 -8.68
C SER A 15 7.78 -0.61 -9.17
N ARG A 16 8.33 -1.79 -9.45
CA ARG A 16 7.54 -2.96 -9.88
C ARG A 16 6.54 -3.39 -8.81
N VAL A 17 6.96 -3.42 -7.54
CA VAL A 17 6.08 -3.76 -6.41
C VAL A 17 4.94 -2.75 -6.28
N ARG A 18 5.23 -1.45 -6.36
CA ARG A 18 4.19 -0.40 -6.35
C ARG A 18 3.21 -0.54 -7.52
N SER A 19 3.70 -0.82 -8.72
CA SER A 19 2.83 -1.07 -9.88
C SER A 19 1.93 -2.30 -9.67
N ALA A 20 2.46 -3.39 -9.09
CA ALA A 20 1.67 -4.58 -8.77
C ALA A 20 0.56 -4.28 -7.75
N PHE A 21 0.85 -3.47 -6.73
CA PHE A 21 -0.17 -3.02 -5.77
C PHE A 21 -1.25 -2.16 -6.42
N ALA A 22 -0.90 -1.24 -7.33
CA ALA A 22 -1.88 -0.44 -8.05
C ALA A 22 -2.84 -1.32 -8.86
N LEU A 23 -2.31 -2.33 -9.56
CA LEU A 23 -3.12 -3.31 -10.30
C LEU A 23 -4.04 -4.14 -9.39
N LEU A 24 -3.52 -4.56 -8.23
CA LEU A 24 -4.31 -5.31 -7.25
C LEU A 24 -5.47 -4.47 -6.72
N LEU A 25 -5.19 -3.23 -6.30
CA LEU A 25 -6.20 -2.30 -5.77
C LEU A 25 -7.27 -2.00 -6.83
N ARG A 26 -6.88 -1.76 -8.08
CA ARG A 26 -7.81 -1.56 -9.19
C ARG A 26 -8.70 -2.79 -9.40
N ARG A 27 -8.12 -4.00 -9.43
CA ARG A 27 -8.89 -5.24 -9.60
C ARG A 27 -9.89 -5.45 -8.46
N VAL A 28 -9.54 -5.09 -7.23
CA VAL A 28 -10.46 -5.16 -6.08
C VAL A 28 -11.56 -4.11 -6.20
N ALA A 29 -11.22 -2.88 -6.57
CA ALA A 29 -12.17 -1.80 -6.82
C ALA A 29 -13.17 -2.17 -7.93
N ASP A 30 -12.69 -2.74 -9.03
CA ASP A 30 -13.50 -3.20 -10.16
C ASP A 30 -14.53 -4.26 -9.73
N ARG A 31 -14.10 -5.28 -8.97
CA ARG A 31 -15.01 -6.32 -8.44
C ARG A 31 -16.08 -5.76 -7.51
N ASN A 32 -15.74 -4.72 -6.76
CA ASN A 32 -16.65 -4.10 -5.80
C ASN A 32 -17.54 -3.01 -6.43
N GLY A 33 -17.36 -2.70 -7.72
CA GLY A 33 -18.08 -1.63 -8.41
C GLY A 33 -17.65 -0.22 -8.00
N LYS A 34 -16.44 -0.04 -7.45
CA LYS A 34 -16.01 1.18 -6.73
C LYS A 34 -14.75 1.79 -7.30
N ASN A 35 -14.81 2.20 -8.56
CA ASN A 35 -13.65 2.69 -9.31
C ASN A 35 -13.56 4.23 -9.41
N ARG A 36 -14.56 4.97 -8.94
CA ARG A 36 -14.66 6.42 -9.19
C ARG A 36 -13.80 7.21 -8.20
N GLY A 37 -12.84 7.97 -8.72
CA GLY A 37 -12.07 8.96 -7.95
C GLY A 37 -10.91 8.39 -7.10
N ILE A 38 -10.58 7.10 -7.24
CA ILE A 38 -9.45 6.50 -6.53
C ILE A 38 -8.16 6.70 -7.34
N ASP A 39 -7.18 7.38 -6.75
CA ASP A 39 -5.80 7.39 -7.26
C ASP A 39 -5.06 6.11 -6.82
N PHE A 40 -5.10 5.08 -7.66
CA PHE A 40 -4.47 3.80 -7.37
C PHE A 40 -2.94 3.88 -7.25
N VAL A 41 -2.30 4.85 -7.91
CA VAL A 41 -0.84 5.02 -7.85
C VAL A 41 -0.44 5.58 -6.49
N ALA A 42 -1.11 6.64 -6.03
CA ALA A 42 -0.88 7.20 -4.71
C ALA A 42 -1.18 6.18 -3.60
N ARG A 43 -2.28 5.44 -3.71
CA ARG A 43 -2.65 4.40 -2.74
C ARG A 43 -1.64 3.25 -2.71
N ALA A 44 -1.15 2.81 -3.86
CA ALA A 44 -0.11 1.79 -3.92
C ALA A 44 1.22 2.26 -3.31
N ALA A 45 1.60 3.53 -3.52
CA ALA A 45 2.77 4.12 -2.88
C ALA A 45 2.63 4.18 -1.35
N HIS A 46 1.45 4.55 -0.85
CA HIS A 46 1.15 4.56 0.58
C HIS A 46 1.22 3.14 1.17
N LEU A 47 0.60 2.16 0.53
CA LEU A 47 0.65 0.75 0.97
C LEU A 47 2.08 0.23 1.01
N TYR A 48 2.88 0.52 -0.02
CA TYR A 48 4.29 0.13 -0.05
C TYR A 48 5.10 0.75 1.09
N ALA A 49 4.93 2.05 1.34
CA ALA A 49 5.62 2.74 2.45
C ALA A 49 5.22 2.15 3.81
N MET A 50 3.93 1.86 3.99
CA MET A 50 3.40 1.31 5.23
C MET A 50 3.94 -0.10 5.51
N LEU A 51 3.94 -0.99 4.50
CA LEU A 51 4.50 -2.33 4.63
C LEU A 51 6.01 -2.32 4.89
N ASN A 52 6.75 -1.39 4.28
CA ASN A 52 8.17 -1.21 4.59
C ASN A 52 8.38 -0.74 6.03
N GLY A 53 7.58 0.21 6.51
CA GLY A 53 7.63 0.66 7.90
C GLY A 53 7.33 -0.47 8.89
N LEU A 54 6.30 -1.28 8.63
CA LEU A 54 5.98 -2.46 9.44
C LEU A 54 7.12 -3.49 9.40
N SER A 55 7.72 -3.71 8.25
CA SER A 55 8.86 -4.64 8.11
C SER A 55 10.07 -4.16 8.91
N ALA A 56 10.35 -2.85 8.89
CA ALA A 56 11.41 -2.25 9.70
C ALA A 56 11.12 -2.41 11.20
N LEU A 57 9.90 -2.13 11.65
CA LEU A 57 9.49 -2.33 13.04
C LEU A 57 9.61 -3.80 13.47
N ALA A 58 9.21 -4.73 12.61
CA ALA A 58 9.36 -6.17 12.86
C ALA A 58 10.83 -6.58 12.99
N ALA A 59 11.70 -6.03 12.14
CA ALA A 59 13.14 -6.29 12.16
C ALA A 59 13.82 -5.75 13.43
N THR A 60 13.31 -4.66 14.02
CA THR A 60 13.84 -4.10 15.27
C THR A 60 13.24 -4.72 16.53
N GLY A 61 12.49 -5.82 16.42
CA GLY A 61 11.90 -6.51 17.56
C GLY A 61 10.70 -5.80 18.19
N ALA A 62 9.97 -4.96 17.44
CA ALA A 62 8.76 -4.32 17.94
C ALA A 62 7.71 -5.36 18.38
N ASP A 63 6.88 -4.98 19.36
CA ASP A 63 5.83 -5.86 19.89
C ASP A 63 4.92 -6.36 18.77
N ARG A 64 4.81 -7.69 18.64
CA ARG A 64 3.95 -8.36 17.67
C ARG A 64 2.49 -7.91 17.77
N ARG A 65 2.00 -7.55 18.96
CA ARG A 65 0.66 -7.01 19.17
C ARG A 65 0.49 -5.64 18.50
N LEU A 66 1.51 -4.78 18.57
CA LEU A 66 1.53 -3.48 17.91
C LEU A 66 1.55 -3.65 16.39
N ILE A 67 2.40 -4.54 15.87
CA ILE A 67 2.47 -4.84 14.44
C ILE A 67 1.11 -5.34 13.93
N ASN A 68 0.50 -6.31 14.62
CA ASN A 68 -0.80 -6.86 14.25
C ASN A 68 -1.91 -5.79 14.28
N ARG A 69 -1.89 -4.90 15.28
CA ARG A 69 -2.84 -3.78 15.38
C ARG A 69 -2.69 -2.82 14.20
N SER A 70 -1.45 -2.45 13.86
CA SER A 70 -1.15 -1.56 12.74
C SER A 70 -1.55 -2.17 11.39
N ILE A 71 -1.29 -3.47 11.18
CA ILE A 71 -1.76 -4.20 9.99
C ILE A 71 -3.29 -4.13 9.90
N ARG A 72 -4.01 -4.45 10.98
CA ARG A 72 -5.47 -4.42 10.99
C ARG A 72 -6.01 -3.01 10.72
N GLY A 73 -5.40 -1.97 11.30
CA GLY A 73 -5.76 -0.58 11.05
C GLY A 73 -5.61 -0.18 9.58
N ALA A 74 -4.52 -0.59 8.92
CA ALA A 74 -4.34 -0.29 7.51
C ALA A 74 -5.25 -1.08 6.58
N MET A 75 -5.58 -2.34 6.92
CA MET A 75 -6.59 -3.08 6.16
C MET A 75 -7.94 -2.35 6.17
N LEU A 76 -8.36 -1.83 7.32
CA LEU A 76 -9.59 -1.04 7.45
C LEU A 76 -9.52 0.27 6.66
N GLN A 77 -8.37 0.94 6.66
CA GLN A 77 -8.17 2.17 5.88
C GLN A 77 -8.26 1.89 4.37
N ILE A 78 -7.58 0.85 3.88
CA ILE A 78 -7.63 0.43 2.47
C ILE A 78 -9.05 0.06 2.09
N GLU A 79 -9.75 -0.70 2.94
CA GLU A 79 -11.14 -1.05 2.71
C GLU A 79 -12.04 0.18 2.64
N THR A 80 -11.86 1.16 3.54
CA THR A 80 -12.59 2.43 3.53
C THR A 80 -12.33 3.22 2.25
N ASP A 81 -11.07 3.32 1.83
CA ASP A 81 -10.66 4.02 0.61
C ASP A 81 -11.25 3.35 -0.64
N LEU A 82 -11.22 2.01 -0.70
CA LEU A 82 -11.80 1.21 -1.77
C LEU A 82 -13.34 1.19 -1.72
N ARG A 83 -13.94 1.44 -0.56
CA ARG A 83 -15.39 1.53 -0.40
C ARG A 83 -15.95 2.85 -0.96
N GLY A 84 -15.10 3.83 -1.25
CA GLY A 84 -15.50 5.17 -1.65
C GLY A 84 -16.23 5.85 -0.49
N THR A 85 -15.69 6.95 0.02
CA THR A 85 -16.54 7.88 0.76
C THR A 85 -17.57 8.39 -0.23
N GLY A 86 -18.78 7.86 -0.15
CA GLY A 86 -19.95 8.53 -0.68
C GLY A 86 -20.11 9.84 0.08
N THR A 87 -19.31 10.85 -0.28
CA THR A 87 -19.67 12.23 -0.03
C THR A 87 -20.89 12.49 -0.88
N ARG A 88 -22.05 12.19 -0.28
CA ARG A 88 -23.33 12.80 -0.60
C ARG A 88 -23.11 14.30 -0.46
N ARG A 89 -22.66 14.96 -1.55
CA ARG A 89 -22.77 16.41 -1.66
C ARG A 89 -24.26 16.70 -1.61
N LYS A 90 -24.70 17.28 -0.48
CA LYS A 90 -25.96 18.00 -0.41
C LYS A 90 -25.86 19.23 -1.32
#